data_AF-G0PB93-F1
#
_entry.id   AF-G0PB93-F1
#
_cell.length_a   1.000
_cell.length_b   1.000
_cell.length_c   1.000
_cell.angle_alpha   90.00
_cell.angle_beta   90.00
_cell.angle_gamma   90.00
#
_symmetry.space_group_name_H-M   'P 1'
#
loop_
_entity.id
_entity.type
_entity.pdbx_description
1 polymer ?
#
loop_
_entity_poly.entity_id
_entity_poly.type
_entity_poly.pdbx_seq_one_letter_code
_entity_poly.pdbx_strand_id
1 'polypeptide(L)'
;MGYLLTIACYIASFSPAVALFYSFIAHDPVRIILFFLGSFFWLVSILFSSLAWMGLSSILPDTFLMSLALCIFAQEFSRVAYFMLLKKAQKGLNKITRQGQISVAPGVSDLHNARHMLALVCGLGMGVISALFYTMNAFAIFSGPGTIGLPLALETGEIDPNRAGKFLPLCYVLSAILLTLFHVTWTIMVWDMCHKIDRLPSAFVPGAAALVSHLLVAFLSSLNARGFYIIVFSVQFLVLLICIAYCNVIMGGTIQTFINGIGQSLVDAVTLKQIRTWIDERKLRTQRVPDEPMTERGGSGSGGLEGGDSGGGAGGEANPSTSNTVDA
;
A
#
# COMPACT_ATOMS: atom_id res chain seq x y z
N MET A 1 24.78 6.18 -18.90
CA MET A 1 25.03 6.03 -17.46
C MET A 1 23.88 6.55 -16.60
N GLY A 2 23.37 7.78 -16.82
CA GLY A 2 22.25 8.34 -16.04
C GLY A 2 20.98 7.49 -16.02
N TYR A 3 20.52 6.98 -17.17
CA TYR A 3 19.32 6.12 -17.22
C TYR A 3 19.42 4.85 -16.35
N LEU A 4 20.58 4.19 -16.31
CA LEU A 4 20.78 2.99 -15.48
C LEU A 4 20.72 3.34 -13.99
N LEU A 5 21.31 4.48 -13.59
CA LEU A 5 21.23 5.01 -12.23
C LEU A 5 19.78 5.29 -11.84
N THR A 6 19.03 6.01 -12.68
CA THR A 6 17.62 6.33 -12.44
C THR A 6 16.77 5.06 -12.28
N ILE A 7 16.95 4.07 -13.16
CA ILE A 7 16.22 2.78 -13.06
C ILE A 7 16.58 2.06 -11.76
N ALA A 8 17.86 2.00 -11.41
CA ALA A 8 18.30 1.39 -10.16
C ALA A 8 17.71 2.11 -8.93
N CYS A 9 17.67 3.44 -8.96
CA CYS A 9 17.04 4.25 -7.91
C CYS A 9 15.54 3.96 -7.78
N TYR A 10 14.79 3.87 -8.89
CA TYR A 10 13.37 3.50 -8.84
C TYR A 10 13.16 2.09 -8.26
N ILE A 11 13.90 1.11 -8.76
CA ILE A 11 13.80 -0.28 -8.28
C ILE A 11 14.10 -0.34 -6.78
N ALA A 12 15.18 0.32 -6.33
CA ALA A 12 15.57 0.33 -4.93
C ALA A 12 14.53 1.02 -4.04
N SER A 13 14.10 2.25 -4.40
CA SER A 13 13.13 3.05 -3.63
C SER A 13 11.82 2.33 -3.38
N PHE A 14 11.29 1.65 -4.41
CA PHE A 14 9.98 1.01 -4.35
C PHE A 14 10.05 -0.50 -4.04
N SER A 15 11.25 -1.07 -3.87
CA SER A 15 11.41 -2.50 -3.58
C SER A 15 10.59 -2.99 -2.38
N PRO A 16 10.51 -2.28 -1.23
CA PRO A 16 9.72 -2.76 -0.09
C PRO A 16 8.22 -2.68 -0.38
N ALA A 17 7.79 -1.63 -1.08
CA ALA A 17 6.39 -1.46 -1.47
C ALA A 17 5.94 -2.54 -2.44
N VAL A 18 6.75 -2.83 -3.45
CA VAL A 18 6.49 -3.88 -4.44
C VAL A 18 6.44 -5.25 -3.76
N ALA A 19 7.36 -5.53 -2.84
CA ALA A 19 7.35 -6.78 -2.07
C ALA A 19 6.06 -6.94 -1.24
N LEU A 20 5.64 -5.90 -0.52
CA LEU A 20 4.40 -5.91 0.26
C LEU A 20 3.15 -5.99 -0.64
N PHE A 21 3.16 -5.32 -1.78
CA PHE A 21 2.06 -5.32 -2.74
C PHE A 21 1.85 -6.72 -3.32
N TYR A 22 2.90 -7.36 -3.85
CA TYR A 22 2.77 -8.71 -4.39
C TYR A 22 2.43 -9.75 -3.33
N SER A 23 3.00 -9.64 -2.12
CA SER A 23 2.78 -10.63 -1.06
C SER A 23 1.40 -10.54 -0.41
N PHE A 24 0.87 -9.32 -0.23
CA PHE A 24 -0.34 -9.11 0.59
C PHE A 24 -1.53 -8.49 -0.15
N ILE A 25 -1.29 -7.72 -1.22
CA ILE A 25 -2.34 -6.92 -1.89
C ILE A 25 -2.83 -7.60 -3.16
N ALA A 26 -1.92 -8.11 -3.99
CA ALA A 26 -2.24 -8.61 -5.33
C ALA A 26 -3.21 -9.80 -5.37
N HIS A 27 -3.34 -10.55 -4.26
CA HIS A 27 -4.24 -11.70 -4.16
C HIS A 27 -5.72 -11.37 -3.97
N ASP A 28 -6.05 -10.13 -3.60
CA ASP A 28 -7.43 -9.73 -3.28
C ASP A 28 -7.76 -8.38 -3.94
N PRO A 29 -8.72 -8.35 -4.90
CA PRO A 29 -9.06 -7.13 -5.63
C PRO A 29 -9.58 -6.02 -4.70
N VAL A 30 -10.18 -6.34 -3.55
CA VAL A 30 -10.61 -5.34 -2.57
C VAL A 30 -9.39 -4.59 -2.01
N ARG A 31 -8.31 -5.30 -1.70
CA ARG A 31 -7.06 -4.69 -1.20
C ARG A 31 -6.42 -3.80 -2.26
N ILE A 32 -6.49 -4.18 -3.54
CA ILE A 32 -6.00 -3.35 -4.65
C ILE A 32 -6.77 -2.02 -4.71
N ILE A 33 -8.10 -2.07 -4.62
CA ILE A 33 -8.94 -0.86 -4.61
C ILE A 33 -8.59 0.03 -3.42
N LEU A 34 -8.44 -0.55 -2.22
CA LEU A 34 -8.09 0.18 -1.00
C LEU A 34 -6.70 0.82 -1.06
N PHE A 35 -5.75 0.18 -1.72
CA PHE A 35 -4.41 0.73 -1.96
C PHE A 35 -4.50 2.02 -2.80
N PHE A 36 -5.16 1.97 -3.96
CA PHE A 36 -5.31 3.15 -4.84
C PHE A 36 -6.15 4.26 -4.20
N LEU A 37 -7.19 3.90 -3.45
CA LEU A 37 -8.01 4.86 -2.73
C LEU A 37 -7.18 5.58 -1.64
N GLY A 38 -6.24 4.88 -1.00
CA GLY A 38 -5.26 5.49 -0.09
C GLY A 38 -4.37 6.51 -0.80
N SER A 39 -3.84 6.16 -1.98
CA SER A 39 -3.07 7.09 -2.81
C SER A 39 -3.89 8.33 -3.21
N PHE A 40 -5.16 8.14 -3.57
CA PHE A 40 -6.06 9.24 -3.92
C PHE A 40 -6.28 10.22 -2.74
N PHE A 41 -6.57 9.71 -1.53
CA PHE A 41 -6.74 10.58 -0.36
C PHE A 41 -5.48 11.39 -0.04
N TRP A 42 -4.31 10.78 -0.20
CA TRP A 42 -3.05 11.50 -0.02
C TRP A 42 -2.88 12.62 -1.06
N LEU A 43 -3.17 12.36 -2.34
CA LEU A 43 -3.12 13.39 -3.41
C LEU A 43 -4.08 14.56 -3.13
N VAL A 44 -5.31 14.24 -2.72
CA VAL A 44 -6.30 15.27 -2.35
C VAL A 44 -5.80 16.10 -1.17
N SER A 45 -5.15 15.48 -0.19
CA SER A 45 -4.62 16.19 0.98
C SER A 45 -3.53 17.21 0.62
N ILE A 46 -2.60 16.85 -0.26
CA ILE A 46 -1.55 17.77 -0.71
C ILE A 46 -2.09 18.84 -1.65
N LEU A 47 -3.13 18.54 -2.44
CA LEU A 47 -3.80 19.51 -3.29
C LEU A 47 -4.43 20.62 -2.46
N PHE A 48 -5.24 20.26 -1.45
CA PHE A 48 -5.83 21.26 -0.54
C PHE A 48 -4.75 22.02 0.24
N SER A 49 -3.70 21.35 0.70
CA SER A 49 -2.59 22.02 1.37
C SER A 49 -1.87 23.02 0.46
N SER A 50 -1.69 22.71 -0.83
CA SER A 50 -1.05 23.59 -1.81
C SER A 50 -1.91 24.81 -2.12
N LEU A 51 -3.23 24.63 -2.26
CA LEU A 51 -4.18 25.74 -2.43
C LEU A 51 -4.17 26.67 -1.21
N ALA A 52 -4.16 26.10 0.00
CA ALA A 52 -4.10 26.88 1.23
C ALA A 52 -2.75 27.63 1.37
N TRP A 53 -1.64 27.00 0.99
CA TRP A 53 -0.32 27.63 0.93
C TRP A 53 -0.29 28.82 -0.04
N MET A 54 -0.88 28.68 -1.23
CA MET A 54 -0.93 29.75 -2.23
C MET A 54 -1.70 30.99 -1.72
N GLY A 55 -2.82 30.78 -1.01
CA GLY A 55 -3.53 31.87 -0.35
C GLY A 55 -2.70 32.54 0.76
N LEU A 56 -1.99 31.73 1.56
CA LEU A 56 -1.24 32.20 2.72
C LEU A 56 0.06 32.93 2.37
N SER A 57 0.79 32.42 1.38
CA SER A 57 2.03 33.02 0.86
C SER A 57 1.79 34.38 0.19
N SER A 58 0.56 34.66 -0.25
CA SER A 58 0.18 35.99 -0.75
C SER A 58 0.07 37.04 0.36
N ILE A 59 -0.04 36.63 1.63
CA ILE A 59 -0.25 37.51 2.79
C ILE A 59 0.99 37.58 3.68
N LEU A 60 1.70 36.45 3.87
CA LEU A 60 2.81 36.33 4.80
C LEU A 60 4.08 35.82 4.10
N PRO A 61 5.21 36.56 4.16
CA PRO A 61 6.51 36.06 3.71
C PRO A 61 7.07 34.97 4.65
N ASP A 62 7.96 34.12 4.12
CA ASP A 62 8.74 33.11 4.86
C ASP A 62 7.95 32.05 5.63
N THR A 63 6.87 31.56 5.04
CA THR A 63 5.92 30.67 5.72
C THR A 63 6.25 29.16 5.61
N PHE A 64 7.48 28.77 5.25
CA PHE A 64 7.86 27.37 4.97
C PHE A 64 7.48 26.37 6.07
N LEU A 65 7.83 26.66 7.33
CA LEU A 65 7.51 25.76 8.45
C LEU A 65 6.00 25.63 8.68
N MET A 66 5.26 26.72 8.46
CA MET A 66 3.80 26.73 8.54
C MET A 66 3.18 25.94 7.39
N SER A 67 3.72 26.04 6.16
CA SER A 67 3.34 25.20 5.02
C SER A 67 3.51 23.72 5.32
N LEU A 68 4.67 23.37 5.88
CA LEU A 68 5.02 22.00 6.21
C LEU A 68 4.06 21.45 7.27
N ALA A 69 3.81 22.21 8.33
CA ALA A 69 2.85 21.83 9.37
C ALA A 69 1.44 21.66 8.78
N LEU A 70 0.97 22.62 7.98
CA LEU A 70 -0.33 22.56 7.32
C LEU A 70 -0.49 21.32 6.44
N CYS A 71 0.55 20.98 5.67
CA CYS A 71 0.57 19.79 4.84
C CYS A 71 0.47 18.51 5.65
N ILE A 72 1.20 18.43 6.77
CA ILE A 72 1.16 17.28 7.68
C ILE A 72 -0.22 17.14 8.33
N PHE A 73 -0.81 18.24 8.80
CA PHE A 73 -2.17 18.23 9.37
C PHE A 73 -3.22 17.82 8.33
N ALA A 74 -3.12 18.32 7.10
CA ALA A 74 -4.01 17.91 6.00
C ALA A 74 -3.87 16.41 5.69
N GLN A 75 -2.65 15.88 5.70
CA GLN A 75 -2.39 14.45 5.54
C GLN A 75 -2.98 13.63 6.70
N GLU A 76 -2.80 14.03 7.97
CA GLU A 76 -3.42 13.35 9.12
C GLU A 76 -4.94 13.39 9.04
N PHE A 77 -5.51 14.53 8.69
CA PHE A 77 -6.95 14.67 8.47
C PHE A 77 -7.45 13.72 7.38
N SER A 78 -6.73 13.62 6.26
CA SER A 78 -7.08 12.70 5.18
C SER A 78 -7.05 11.22 5.62
N ARG A 79 -6.15 10.83 6.52
CA ARG A 79 -6.10 9.48 7.10
C ARG A 79 -7.35 9.17 7.92
N VAL A 80 -7.81 10.14 8.71
CA VAL A 80 -9.04 10.03 9.51
C VAL A 80 -10.28 10.01 8.60
N ALA A 81 -10.35 10.91 7.63
CA ALA A 81 -11.43 10.95 6.65
C ALA A 81 -11.55 9.63 5.87
N TYR A 82 -10.41 9.05 5.50
CA TYR A 82 -10.36 7.76 4.83
C TYR A 82 -10.90 6.63 5.74
N PHE A 83 -10.46 6.57 7.00
CA PHE A 83 -11.00 5.62 7.98
C PHE A 83 -12.53 5.75 8.14
N MET A 84 -13.03 6.98 8.23
CA MET A 84 -14.48 7.23 8.37
C MET A 84 -15.26 6.76 7.15
N LEU A 85 -14.74 6.97 5.94
CA LEU A 85 -15.36 6.50 4.70
C LEU A 85 -15.41 4.98 4.65
N LEU A 86 -14.32 4.30 5.05
CA LEU A 86 -14.31 2.85 5.11
C LEU A 86 -15.30 2.30 6.13
N LYS A 87 -15.37 2.90 7.33
CA LYS A 87 -16.36 2.50 8.36
C LYS A 87 -17.79 2.69 7.85
N LYS A 88 -18.06 3.74 7.06
CA LYS A 88 -19.38 3.97 6.42
C LYS A 88 -19.66 2.95 5.32
N ALA A 89 -18.69 2.68 4.44
CA ALA A 89 -18.83 1.70 3.37
C ALA A 89 -19.09 0.29 3.91
N GLN A 90 -18.34 -0.12 4.95
CA GLN A 90 -18.53 -1.40 5.64
C GLN A 90 -19.94 -1.54 6.23
N LYS A 91 -20.44 -0.50 6.93
CA LYS A 91 -21.80 -0.48 7.47
C LYS A 91 -22.86 -0.58 6.36
N GLY A 92 -22.65 0.12 5.25
CA GLY A 92 -23.54 0.09 4.09
C GLY A 92 -23.61 -1.31 3.46
N LEU A 93 -22.45 -1.90 3.17
CA LEU A 93 -22.35 -3.25 2.61
C LEU A 93 -22.96 -4.30 3.54
N ASN A 94 -22.67 -4.24 4.85
CA ASN A 94 -23.24 -5.18 5.82
C ASN A 94 -24.77 -5.12 5.90
N LYS A 95 -25.36 -3.93 5.71
CA LYS A 95 -26.83 -3.77 5.67
C LYS A 95 -27.42 -4.43 4.43
N ILE A 96 -26.80 -4.24 3.26
CA ILE A 96 -27.25 -4.79 1.97
C ILE A 96 -27.09 -6.32 1.95
N THR A 97 -25.94 -6.85 2.40
CA THR A 97 -25.65 -8.29 2.41
C THR A 97 -26.52 -9.07 3.39
N ARG A 98 -26.99 -8.47 4.49
CA ARG A 98 -27.93 -9.12 5.41
C ARG A 98 -29.36 -9.21 4.86
N GLN A 99 -29.68 -8.44 3.82
CA GLN A 99 -31.04 -8.30 3.29
C GLN A 99 -31.30 -9.15 2.03
N GLY A 100 -30.27 -9.76 1.44
CA GLY A 100 -30.40 -10.72 0.35
C GLY A 100 -29.33 -11.81 0.48
N GLN A 101 -29.74 -13.07 0.44
CA GLN A 101 -28.82 -14.21 0.42
C GLN A 101 -27.81 -14.10 -0.73
N ILE A 102 -26.61 -14.62 -0.49
CA ILE A 102 -25.36 -14.53 -1.28
C ILE A 102 -24.50 -13.33 -0.85
N SER A 103 -23.48 -13.64 -0.05
CA SER A 103 -22.40 -12.70 0.28
C SER A 103 -21.67 -12.30 -1.01
N VAL A 104 -22.04 -11.16 -1.59
CA VAL A 104 -21.45 -10.61 -2.83
C VAL A 104 -19.95 -10.27 -2.65
N ALA A 105 -19.42 -10.37 -1.44
CA ALA A 105 -17.98 -10.31 -1.17
C ALA A 105 -17.62 -11.17 0.06
N PRO A 106 -17.21 -12.44 -0.12
CA PRO A 106 -16.82 -13.35 0.97
C PRO A 106 -15.68 -12.80 1.86
N GLY A 107 -14.91 -11.81 1.39
CA GLY A 107 -13.80 -11.20 2.13
C GLY A 107 -14.17 -9.99 3.02
N VAL A 108 -15.41 -9.48 2.99
CA VAL A 108 -15.81 -8.26 3.74
C VAL A 108 -16.35 -8.60 5.14
N SER A 109 -16.77 -9.84 5.39
CA SER A 109 -17.24 -10.30 6.71
C SER A 109 -16.08 -10.51 7.71
N ASP A 110 -14.92 -10.96 7.22
CA ASP A 110 -13.67 -11.11 7.99
C ASP A 110 -12.90 -9.80 8.20
N LEU A 111 -13.45 -8.69 7.67
CA LEU A 111 -12.83 -7.38 7.67
C LEU A 111 -12.71 -6.74 9.06
N HIS A 112 -13.55 -7.16 10.01
CA HIS A 112 -13.46 -6.76 11.42
C HIS A 112 -12.20 -7.35 12.09
N ASN A 113 -11.83 -8.58 11.75
CA ASN A 113 -10.62 -9.25 12.25
C ASN A 113 -9.37 -8.80 11.48
N ALA A 114 -9.52 -8.36 10.23
CA ALA A 114 -8.44 -7.90 9.38
C ALA A 114 -8.16 -6.38 9.44
N ARG A 115 -8.67 -5.65 10.45
CA ARG A 115 -8.55 -4.19 10.58
C ARG A 115 -7.13 -3.64 10.40
N HIS A 116 -6.13 -4.30 10.97
CA HIS A 116 -4.74 -3.88 10.89
C HIS A 116 -4.14 -4.12 9.50
N MET A 117 -4.59 -5.19 8.82
CA MET A 117 -4.22 -5.47 7.44
C MET A 117 -4.76 -4.38 6.51
N LEU A 118 -6.00 -3.90 6.71
CA LEU A 118 -6.55 -2.81 5.92
C LEU A 118 -5.79 -1.49 6.12
N ALA A 119 -5.45 -1.19 7.37
CA ALA A 119 -4.65 -0.01 7.71
C ALA A 119 -3.27 -0.07 7.03
N LEU A 120 -2.66 -1.25 7.00
CA LEU A 120 -1.39 -1.48 6.30
C LEU A 120 -1.51 -1.21 4.80
N VAL A 121 -2.51 -1.79 4.13
CA VAL A 121 -2.73 -1.62 2.68
C VAL A 121 -2.99 -0.15 2.32
N CYS A 122 -3.83 0.51 3.11
CA CYS A 122 -4.18 1.92 2.89
C CYS A 122 -2.99 2.84 3.15
N GLY A 123 -2.24 2.59 4.22
CA GLY A 123 -1.02 3.34 4.54
C GLY A 123 0.09 3.10 3.50
N LEU A 124 0.19 1.90 2.94
CA LEU A 124 1.12 1.62 1.85
C LEU A 124 0.78 2.43 0.60
N GLY A 125 -0.51 2.55 0.25
CA GLY A 125 -0.98 3.37 -0.85
C GLY A 125 -0.60 4.85 -0.70
N MET A 126 -0.79 5.42 0.50
CA MET A 126 -0.35 6.79 0.81
C MET A 126 1.17 6.93 0.75
N GLY A 127 1.91 5.94 1.27
CA GLY A 127 3.37 5.93 1.29
C GLY A 127 3.98 5.89 -0.11
N VAL A 128 3.47 5.03 -0.99
CA VAL A 128 3.95 4.89 -2.36
C VAL A 128 3.77 6.19 -3.15
N ILE A 129 2.59 6.80 -3.09
CA ILE A 129 2.36 8.04 -3.85
C ILE A 129 3.17 9.21 -3.27
N SER A 130 3.37 9.25 -1.95
CA SER A 130 4.22 10.21 -1.26
C SER A 130 5.68 10.08 -1.69
N ALA A 131 6.21 8.86 -1.70
CA ALA A 131 7.55 8.56 -2.19
C ALA A 131 7.71 8.86 -3.69
N LEU A 132 6.67 8.65 -4.50
CA LEU A 132 6.69 8.98 -5.92
C LEU A 132 6.76 10.50 -6.14
N PHE A 133 5.93 11.28 -5.45
CA PHE A 133 5.99 12.74 -5.51
C PHE A 133 7.34 13.29 -5.06
N TYR A 134 7.92 12.69 -4.02
CA TYR A 134 9.25 13.05 -3.52
C TYR A 134 10.37 12.75 -4.52
N THR A 135 10.32 11.61 -5.21
CA THR A 135 11.44 11.14 -6.06
C THR A 135 11.34 11.50 -7.54
N MET A 136 10.13 11.67 -8.09
CA MET A 136 9.91 11.72 -9.55
C MET A 136 10.76 12.79 -10.24
N ASN A 137 10.75 14.03 -9.73
CA ASN A 137 11.51 15.13 -10.32
C ASN A 137 13.03 14.95 -10.13
N ALA A 138 13.45 14.47 -8.97
CA ALA A 138 14.87 14.24 -8.68
C ALA A 138 15.46 13.13 -9.58
N PHE A 139 14.73 12.02 -9.74
CA PHE A 139 15.16 10.89 -10.55
C PHE A 139 15.16 11.21 -12.05
N ALA A 140 14.28 12.12 -12.49
CA ALA A 140 14.34 12.68 -13.84
C ALA A 140 15.64 13.47 -14.06
N ILE A 141 16.07 14.29 -13.09
CA ILE A 141 17.35 15.00 -13.17
C ILE A 141 18.54 14.03 -13.23
N PHE A 142 18.50 12.92 -12.46
CA PHE A 142 19.58 11.92 -12.44
C PHE A 142 19.74 11.18 -13.78
N SER A 143 18.71 11.20 -14.64
CA SER A 143 18.76 10.57 -15.95
C SER A 143 19.64 11.34 -16.95
N GLY A 144 19.87 12.63 -16.68
CA GLY A 144 20.70 13.49 -17.52
C GLY A 144 22.18 13.10 -17.51
N PRO A 145 22.96 13.58 -18.50
CA PRO A 145 24.40 13.34 -18.58
C PRO A 145 25.21 14.11 -17.53
N GLY A 146 24.61 15.11 -16.88
CA GLY A 146 25.27 15.98 -15.89
C GLY A 146 25.24 15.41 -14.47
N THR A 147 26.31 15.66 -13.72
CA THR A 147 26.36 15.41 -12.27
C THR A 147 25.82 16.63 -11.52
N ILE A 148 25.08 16.38 -10.44
CA ILE A 148 24.43 17.41 -9.63
C ILE A 148 25.47 18.28 -8.95
N GLY A 149 25.20 19.60 -8.91
CA GLY A 149 26.02 20.59 -8.22
C GLY A 149 27.21 21.15 -8.99
N LEU A 150 27.36 20.79 -10.26
CA LEU A 150 28.34 21.43 -11.15
C LEU A 150 28.10 22.95 -11.32
N PRO A 151 26.86 23.46 -11.47
CA PRO A 151 26.64 24.92 -11.59
C PRO A 151 27.08 25.69 -10.36
N LEU A 152 26.77 25.18 -9.16
CA LEU A 152 27.21 25.82 -7.91
C LEU A 152 28.73 25.73 -7.75
N ALA A 153 29.33 24.58 -8.08
CA ALA A 153 30.78 24.41 -8.03
C ALA A 153 31.54 25.30 -9.04
N LEU A 154 30.92 25.63 -10.18
CA LEU A 154 31.48 26.57 -11.15
C LEU A 154 31.41 28.03 -10.66
N GLU A 155 30.39 28.37 -9.86
CA GLU A 155 30.21 29.70 -9.29
C GLU A 155 31.07 29.93 -8.03
N THR A 156 31.12 28.95 -7.13
CA THR A 156 31.84 29.03 -5.85
C THR A 156 33.27 28.51 -5.92
N GLY A 157 33.67 27.84 -7.00
CA GLY A 157 34.96 27.16 -7.12
C GLY A 157 35.11 25.91 -6.23
N GLU A 158 34.10 25.58 -5.42
CA GLU A 158 34.10 24.45 -4.49
C GLU A 158 32.88 23.56 -4.71
N ILE A 159 33.12 22.25 -4.82
CA ILE A 159 32.03 21.27 -4.87
C ILE A 159 31.51 21.10 -3.45
N ASP A 160 30.31 21.62 -3.14
CA ASP A 160 29.64 21.35 -1.86
C ASP A 160 29.27 19.85 -1.79
N PRO A 161 30.00 19.04 -1.00
CA PRO A 161 29.79 17.60 -0.96
C PRO A 161 28.43 17.21 -0.35
N ASN A 162 27.74 18.14 0.34
CA ASN A 162 26.45 17.89 0.97
C ASN A 162 25.27 18.09 0.00
N ARG A 163 25.38 19.06 -0.92
CA ARG A 163 24.35 19.37 -1.92
C ARG A 163 24.60 18.71 -3.28
N ALA A 164 25.85 18.36 -3.57
CA ALA A 164 26.34 17.83 -4.84
C ALA A 164 27.03 16.45 -4.69
N GLY A 165 26.87 15.80 -3.54
CA GLY A 165 27.63 14.61 -3.19
C GLY A 165 27.28 13.38 -4.04
N LYS A 166 28.26 12.48 -4.20
CA LYS A 166 28.10 11.15 -4.83
C LYS A 166 26.98 10.32 -4.19
N PHE A 167 26.66 10.58 -2.92
CA PHE A 167 25.63 9.86 -2.15
C PHE A 167 24.22 10.43 -2.30
N LEU A 168 24.03 11.53 -3.02
CA LEU A 168 22.71 12.15 -3.13
C LEU A 168 21.63 11.20 -3.67
N PRO A 169 21.85 10.40 -4.73
CA PRO A 169 20.86 9.43 -5.19
C PRO A 169 20.49 8.39 -4.13
N LEU A 170 21.47 7.95 -3.33
CA LEU A 170 21.25 7.02 -2.23
C LEU A 170 20.38 7.65 -1.13
N CYS A 171 20.60 8.92 -0.79
CA CYS A 171 19.77 9.64 0.18
C CYS A 171 18.30 9.70 -0.27
N TYR A 172 18.03 10.01 -1.53
CA TYR A 172 16.66 10.00 -2.07
C TYR A 172 16.03 8.61 -2.00
N VAL A 173 16.79 7.55 -2.32
CA VAL A 173 16.32 6.16 -2.24
C VAL A 173 15.97 5.79 -0.79
N LEU A 174 16.85 6.08 0.16
CA LEU A 174 16.63 5.80 1.58
C LEU A 174 15.43 6.59 2.12
N SER A 175 15.32 7.88 1.80
CA SER A 175 14.17 8.71 2.18
C SER A 175 12.86 8.15 1.61
N ALA A 176 12.83 7.68 0.36
CA ALA A 176 11.64 7.11 -0.25
C ALA A 176 11.20 5.80 0.45
N ILE A 177 12.15 4.93 0.79
CA ILE A 177 11.89 3.69 1.55
C ILE A 177 11.31 4.03 2.93
N LEU A 178 11.99 4.91 3.67
CA LEU A 178 11.56 5.30 5.02
C LEU A 178 10.17 5.95 4.98
N LEU A 179 9.95 6.90 4.07
CA LEU A 179 8.67 7.61 3.91
C LEU A 179 7.53 6.62 3.66
N THR A 180 7.75 5.65 2.77
CA THR A 180 6.75 4.62 2.47
C THR A 180 6.36 3.82 3.72
N LEU A 181 7.34 3.35 4.50
CA LEU A 181 7.10 2.56 5.71
C LEU A 181 6.52 3.39 6.86
N PHE A 182 6.90 4.66 6.97
CA PHE A 182 6.31 5.57 7.93
C PHE A 182 4.81 5.79 7.66
N HIS A 183 4.42 6.01 6.41
CA HIS A 183 3.00 6.13 6.08
C HIS A 183 2.18 4.88 6.45
N VAL A 184 2.77 3.68 6.33
CA VAL A 184 2.16 2.43 6.82
C VAL A 184 1.94 2.48 8.33
N THR A 185 3.00 2.75 9.10
CA THR A 185 2.93 2.75 10.57
C THR A 185 2.03 3.86 11.12
N TRP A 186 2.11 5.08 10.59
CA TRP A 186 1.21 6.18 10.94
C TRP A 186 -0.25 5.84 10.69
N THR A 187 -0.56 5.20 9.56
CA THR A 187 -1.95 4.81 9.26
C THR A 187 -2.46 3.77 10.26
N ILE A 188 -1.64 2.77 10.62
CA ILE A 188 -2.00 1.77 11.65
C ILE A 188 -2.28 2.44 12.99
N MET A 189 -1.41 3.35 13.43
CA MET A 189 -1.55 4.07 14.70
C MET A 189 -2.78 4.98 14.73
N VAL A 190 -3.00 5.78 13.69
CA VAL A 190 -4.16 6.69 13.60
C VAL A 190 -5.47 5.90 13.56
N TRP A 191 -5.52 4.79 12.83
CA TRP A 191 -6.73 3.98 12.75
C TRP A 191 -7.03 3.22 14.06
N ASP A 192 -6.00 2.81 14.81
CA ASP A 192 -6.19 2.28 16.17
C ASP A 192 -6.79 3.33 17.11
N MET A 193 -6.29 4.58 17.06
CA MET A 193 -6.89 5.70 17.79
C MET A 193 -8.36 5.88 17.41
N CYS A 194 -8.67 6.03 16.12
CA CYS A 194 -10.04 6.28 15.65
C CYS A 194 -11.02 5.15 16.03
N HIS A 195 -10.54 3.94 16.28
CA HIS A 195 -11.37 2.84 16.75
C HIS A 195 -11.65 2.91 18.25
N LYS A 196 -10.65 3.31 19.05
CA LYS A 196 -10.74 3.32 20.52
C LYS A 196 -11.28 4.65 21.09
N ILE A 197 -11.30 5.72 20.29
CA ILE A 197 -11.67 7.08 20.73
C ILE A 197 -13.07 7.17 21.36
N ASP A 198 -14.00 6.32 20.93
CA ASP A 198 -15.37 6.27 21.46
C ASP A 198 -15.46 5.59 22.85
N ARG A 199 -14.40 4.90 23.30
CA ARG A 199 -14.44 4.06 24.51
C ARG A 199 -13.50 4.49 25.63
N LEU A 200 -12.33 5.03 25.30
CA LEU A 200 -11.29 5.34 26.30
C LEU A 200 -10.58 6.66 25.96
N PRO A 201 -10.39 7.58 26.93
CA PRO A 201 -9.65 8.82 26.70
C PRO A 201 -8.16 8.57 26.40
N SER A 202 -7.58 7.46 26.86
CA SER A 202 -6.21 7.05 26.51
C SER A 202 -6.04 6.59 25.05
N ALA A 203 -7.14 6.49 24.29
CA ALA A 203 -7.13 6.14 22.88
C ALA A 203 -6.42 7.16 21.98
N PHE A 204 -6.22 8.40 22.43
CA PHE A 204 -5.54 9.44 21.65
C PHE A 204 -4.03 9.19 21.48
N VAL A 205 -3.42 8.40 22.37
CA VAL A 205 -1.95 8.22 22.43
C VAL A 205 -1.35 7.74 21.10
N PRO A 206 -1.89 6.70 20.41
CA PRO A 206 -1.33 6.27 19.14
C PRO A 206 -1.39 7.33 18.04
N GLY A 207 -2.50 8.06 17.93
CA GLY A 207 -2.64 9.11 16.91
C GLY A 207 -1.73 10.31 17.20
N ALA A 208 -1.59 10.68 18.47
CA ALA A 208 -0.62 11.70 18.89
C ALA A 208 0.81 11.28 18.56
N ALA A 209 1.18 10.02 18.85
CA ALA A 209 2.50 9.48 18.51
C ALA A 209 2.76 9.49 17.00
N ALA A 210 1.74 9.17 16.18
CA ALA A 210 1.84 9.26 14.73
C ALA A 210 2.08 10.70 14.25
N LEU A 211 1.28 11.67 14.73
CA LEU A 211 1.45 13.08 14.37
C LEU A 211 2.81 13.64 14.80
N VAL A 212 3.22 13.38 16.05
CA VAL A 212 4.51 13.85 16.59
C VAL A 212 5.67 13.23 15.82
N SER A 213 5.63 11.93 15.54
CA SER A 213 6.69 11.28 14.75
C SER A 213 6.72 11.78 13.30
N HIS A 214 5.57 12.08 12.69
CA HIS A 214 5.50 12.67 11.36
C HIS A 214 6.12 14.07 11.31
N LEU A 215 5.76 14.96 12.26
CA LEU A 215 6.38 16.28 12.41
C LEU A 215 7.89 16.18 12.66
N LEU A 216 8.31 15.26 13.55
CA LEU A 216 9.72 15.04 13.86
C LEU A 216 10.52 14.59 12.65
N VAL A 217 10.06 13.57 11.91
CA VAL A 217 10.76 13.04 10.73
C VAL A 217 10.82 14.08 9.61
N ALA A 218 9.75 14.86 9.42
CA ALA A 218 9.72 15.96 8.45
C ALA A 218 10.70 17.08 8.82
N PHE A 219 10.73 17.47 10.09
CA PHE A 219 11.69 18.47 10.58
C PHE A 219 13.14 17.97 10.46
N LEU A 220 13.43 16.73 10.86
CA LEU A 220 14.75 16.11 10.71
C LEU A 220 15.21 16.11 9.24
N SER A 221 14.29 15.87 8.31
CA SER A 221 14.60 15.90 6.87
C SER A 221 15.07 17.27 6.38
N SER A 222 14.64 18.37 7.01
CA SER A 222 15.14 19.71 6.67
C SER A 222 16.63 19.91 7.00
N LEU A 223 17.17 19.11 7.93
CA LEU A 223 18.59 19.15 8.32
C LEU A 223 19.50 18.44 7.31
N ASN A 224 18.94 17.64 6.39
CA ASN A 224 19.71 16.95 5.35
C ASN A 224 20.49 17.94 4.47
N ALA A 225 19.88 19.09 4.15
CA ALA A 225 20.52 20.14 3.35
C ALA A 225 21.70 20.83 4.05
N ARG A 226 21.88 20.61 5.37
CA ARG A 226 22.98 21.14 6.18
C ARG A 226 24.15 20.16 6.35
N GLY A 227 24.10 18.99 5.70
CA GLY A 227 25.18 17.99 5.74
C GLY A 227 25.10 16.95 6.85
N PHE A 228 24.08 17.00 7.71
CA PHE A 228 23.91 16.03 8.81
C PHE A 228 23.20 14.72 8.40
N TYR A 229 23.25 14.35 7.11
CA TYR A 229 22.45 13.27 6.54
C TYR A 229 22.65 11.91 7.24
N ILE A 230 23.88 11.57 7.66
CA ILE A 230 24.17 10.30 8.37
C ILE A 230 23.39 10.23 9.69
N ILE A 231 23.43 11.31 10.48
CA ILE A 231 22.74 11.38 11.77
C ILE A 231 21.23 11.38 11.54
N VAL A 232 20.74 12.18 10.58
CA VAL A 232 19.32 12.26 10.25
C VAL A 232 18.77 10.89 9.86
N PHE A 233 19.41 10.18 8.93
CA PHE A 233 18.94 8.85 8.52
C PHE A 233 19.01 7.84 9.66
N SER A 234 20.05 7.88 10.49
CA SER A 234 20.17 7.00 11.66
C SER A 234 19.03 7.23 12.65
N VAL A 235 18.71 8.49 12.95
CA VAL A 235 17.62 8.86 13.85
C VAL A 235 16.26 8.50 13.22
N GLN A 236 16.04 8.80 11.93
CA GLN A 236 14.80 8.44 11.24
C GLN A 236 14.59 6.92 11.22
N PHE A 237 15.63 6.14 10.97
CA PHE A 237 15.55 4.69 11.00
C PHE A 237 15.21 4.17 12.41
N LEU A 238 15.82 4.74 13.46
CA LEU A 238 15.48 4.40 14.85
C LEU A 238 14.02 4.73 15.18
N VAL A 239 13.55 5.92 14.79
CA VAL A 239 12.14 6.34 14.97
C VAL A 239 11.21 5.37 14.24
N LEU A 240 11.57 4.93 13.03
CA LEU A 240 10.79 3.93 12.29
C LEU A 240 10.71 2.61 13.05
N LEU A 241 11.83 2.09 13.59
CA LEU A 241 11.83 0.87 14.38
C LEU A 241 10.95 0.99 15.63
N ILE A 242 10.96 2.14 16.30
CA ILE A 242 10.07 2.43 17.44
C ILE A 242 8.60 2.41 16.98
N CYS A 243 8.27 3.06 15.86
CA CYS A 243 6.92 3.05 15.30
C CYS A 243 6.46 1.63 14.92
N ILE A 244 7.33 0.80 14.34
CA ILE A 244 7.03 -0.59 14.00
C ILE A 244 6.80 -1.41 15.28
N ALA A 245 7.68 -1.29 16.28
CA ALA A 245 7.52 -1.97 17.57
C ALA A 245 6.19 -1.59 18.25
N TYR A 246 5.83 -0.32 18.18
CA TYR A 246 4.57 0.18 18.73
C TYR A 246 3.35 -0.36 17.94
N CYS A 247 3.42 -0.41 16.61
CA CYS A 247 2.39 -1.05 15.78
C CYS A 247 2.25 -2.54 16.11
N ASN A 248 3.36 -3.24 16.38
CA ASN A 248 3.33 -4.65 16.78
C ASN A 248 2.54 -4.85 18.09
N VAL A 249 2.75 -3.97 19.08
CA VAL A 249 1.97 -3.99 20.33
C VAL A 249 0.49 -3.68 20.09
N ILE A 250 0.18 -2.70 19.22
CA ILE A 250 -1.19 -2.38 18.81
C ILE A 250 -1.90 -3.60 18.18
N MET A 251 -1.16 -4.42 17.45
CA MET A 251 -1.67 -5.64 16.80
C MET A 251 -1.75 -6.86 17.75
N GLY A 252 -1.41 -6.70 19.03
CA GLY A 252 -1.46 -7.76 20.04
C GLY A 252 -0.16 -8.55 20.24
N GLY A 253 0.92 -8.15 19.57
CA GLY A 253 2.25 -8.72 19.76
C GLY A 253 2.94 -8.18 21.03
N THR A 254 4.02 -8.84 21.45
CA THR A 254 4.90 -8.38 22.54
C THR A 254 6.21 -7.82 22.00
N ILE A 255 6.96 -7.07 22.80
CA ILE A 255 8.31 -6.61 22.41
C ILE A 255 9.22 -7.80 22.08
N GLN A 256 9.03 -8.94 22.76
CA GLN A 256 9.79 -10.16 22.44
C GLN A 256 9.48 -10.69 21.04
N THR A 257 8.20 -10.67 20.61
CA THR A 257 7.83 -11.08 19.24
C THR A 257 8.47 -10.16 18.19
N PHE A 258 8.60 -8.87 18.48
CA PHE A 258 9.28 -7.92 17.60
C PHE A 258 10.79 -8.21 17.50
N ILE A 259 11.47 -8.40 18.63
CA ILE A 259 12.91 -8.73 18.67
C ILE A 259 13.17 -10.05 17.94
N ASN A 260 12.35 -11.07 18.20
CA ASN A 260 12.44 -12.35 17.51
C ASN A 260 12.20 -12.18 16.00
N GLY A 261 11.24 -11.35 15.61
CA GLY A 261 10.95 -11.03 14.21
C GLY A 261 12.13 -10.36 13.49
N ILE A 262 12.83 -9.42 14.14
CA ILE A 262 14.08 -8.84 13.61
C ILE A 262 15.14 -9.93 13.43
N GLY A 263 15.36 -10.75 14.46
CA GLY A 263 16.33 -11.84 14.40
C GLY A 263 16.05 -12.81 13.25
N GLN A 264 14.81 -13.24 13.09
CA GLN A 264 14.39 -14.10 11.98
C GLN A 264 14.53 -13.40 10.62
N SER A 265 14.21 -12.11 10.52
CA SER A 265 14.36 -11.35 9.28
C SER A 265 15.83 -11.26 8.83
N LEU A 266 16.75 -11.10 9.78
CA LEU A 266 18.19 -11.11 9.49
C LEU A 266 18.66 -12.49 9.05
N VAL A 267 18.21 -13.55 9.72
CA VAL A 267 18.54 -14.94 9.34
C VAL A 267 17.98 -15.26 7.95
N ASP A 268 16.73 -14.90 7.68
CA ASP A 268 16.07 -15.15 6.39
C ASP A 268 16.74 -14.34 5.25
N ALA A 269 17.21 -13.12 5.54
CA ALA A 269 17.98 -12.31 4.60
C ALA A 269 19.35 -12.94 4.29
N VAL A 270 20.09 -13.40 5.31
CA VAL A 270 21.41 -14.04 5.13
C VAL A 270 21.29 -15.39 4.43
N THR A 271 20.24 -16.16 4.73
CA THR A 271 20.02 -17.49 4.14
C THR A 271 19.35 -17.44 2.77
N LEU A 272 19.00 -16.24 2.26
CA LEU A 272 18.25 -16.01 1.02
C LEU A 272 17.02 -16.92 0.90
N LYS A 273 16.38 -17.21 2.03
CA LYS A 273 15.33 -18.23 2.16
C LYS A 273 14.17 -17.96 1.20
N GLN A 274 13.78 -16.70 1.05
CA GLN A 274 12.70 -16.30 0.13
C GLN A 274 13.02 -16.61 -1.34
N ILE A 275 14.27 -16.45 -1.75
CA ILE A 275 14.70 -16.79 -3.12
C ILE A 275 14.66 -18.30 -3.31
N ARG A 276 15.15 -19.05 -2.33
CA ARG A 276 15.12 -20.51 -2.35
C ARG A 276 13.69 -21.04 -2.47
N THR A 277 12.78 -20.59 -1.61
CA THR A 277 11.38 -21.02 -1.64
C THR A 277 10.70 -20.67 -2.96
N TRP A 278 10.96 -19.49 -3.51
CA TRP A 278 10.39 -19.08 -4.79
C TRP A 278 10.91 -19.90 -5.98
N ILE A 279 12.20 -20.26 -5.96
CA ILE A 279 12.79 -21.17 -6.95
C ILE A 279 12.15 -22.56 -6.84
N ASP A 280 11.97 -23.07 -5.63
CA ASP A 280 11.40 -24.40 -5.39
C ASP A 280 9.92 -24.45 -5.82
N GLU A 281 9.13 -23.41 -5.53
CA GLU A 281 7.76 -23.28 -6.02
C GLU A 281 7.67 -23.22 -7.55
N ARG A 282 8.63 -22.54 -8.21
CA ARG A 282 8.69 -22.52 -9.68
C ARG A 282 9.01 -23.90 -10.24
N LYS A 283 9.97 -24.62 -9.66
CA LYS A 283 10.28 -26.00 -10.07
C LYS A 283 9.08 -26.92 -9.94
N LEU A 284 8.34 -26.82 -8.84
CA LEU A 284 7.11 -27.60 -8.62
C LEU A 284 6.01 -27.25 -9.63
N ARG A 285 5.85 -25.97 -10.02
CA ARG A 285 4.91 -25.57 -11.08
C ARG A 285 5.33 -26.11 -12.45
N THR A 286 6.61 -26.10 -12.78
CA THR A 286 7.12 -26.68 -14.03
C THR A 286 6.97 -28.20 -14.08
N GLN A 287 7.10 -28.90 -12.95
CA GLN A 287 6.92 -30.35 -12.86
C GLN A 287 5.45 -30.81 -12.91
N ARG A 288 4.49 -29.94 -12.59
CA ARG A 288 3.05 -30.27 -12.60
C ARG A 288 2.37 -30.07 -13.95
N VAL A 289 3.08 -29.65 -14.99
CA VAL A 289 2.57 -29.71 -16.36
C VAL A 289 2.98 -31.06 -16.94
N PRO A 290 2.09 -32.08 -17.01
CA PRO A 290 2.40 -33.28 -17.75
C PRO A 290 2.42 -32.89 -19.24
N ASP A 291 3.44 -33.32 -19.97
CA ASP A 291 3.39 -33.33 -21.43
C ASP A 291 2.22 -34.26 -21.84
N GLU A 292 1.03 -33.72 -22.02
CA GLU A 292 -0.04 -34.45 -22.69
C GLU A 292 0.40 -34.63 -24.15
N PRO A 293 0.59 -35.88 -24.63
CA PRO A 293 0.87 -36.09 -26.03
C PRO A 293 -0.35 -35.64 -26.84
N MET A 294 -0.15 -34.74 -27.79
CA MET A 294 -1.18 -34.29 -28.72
C MET A 294 -1.70 -35.49 -29.51
N THR A 295 -2.80 -36.09 -29.07
CA THR A 295 -3.58 -36.99 -29.91
C THR A 295 -4.34 -36.14 -30.93
N GLU A 296 -3.81 -36.12 -32.15
CA GLU A 296 -4.43 -35.65 -33.37
C GLU A 296 -5.88 -36.14 -33.47
N ARG A 297 -6.84 -35.23 -33.32
CA ARG A 297 -8.24 -35.49 -33.63
C ARG A 297 -8.44 -35.27 -35.13
N GLY A 298 -8.06 -36.27 -35.92
CA GLY A 298 -8.30 -36.33 -37.36
C GLY A 298 -9.80 -36.35 -37.65
N GLY A 299 -10.26 -35.33 -38.40
CA GLY A 299 -11.63 -35.22 -38.88
C GLY A 299 -11.93 -36.17 -40.03
N SER A 300 -13.14 -36.74 -39.98
CA SER A 300 -13.86 -37.36 -41.10
C SER A 300 -15.33 -37.32 -40.68
N GLY A 301 -16.33 -36.93 -41.45
CA GLY A 301 -16.47 -36.56 -42.85
C GLY A 301 -17.98 -36.42 -43.07
N SER A 302 -18.34 -35.37 -43.80
CA SER A 302 -19.63 -34.95 -44.36
C SER A 302 -20.76 -35.99 -44.52
N GLY A 303 -22.01 -35.57 -44.31
CA GLY A 303 -23.16 -36.11 -45.05
C GLY A 303 -24.54 -35.88 -44.42
N GLY A 304 -25.43 -35.16 -45.12
CA GLY A 304 -26.88 -35.33 -44.98
C GLY A 304 -27.69 -34.11 -44.54
N LEU A 305 -28.04 -33.25 -45.50
CA LEU A 305 -29.21 -32.38 -45.45
C LEU A 305 -30.47 -33.22 -45.71
N GLU A 306 -31.52 -33.08 -44.90
CA GLU A 306 -32.91 -33.26 -45.33
C GLU A 306 -33.86 -32.52 -44.39
N GLY A 307 -34.69 -31.66 -44.98
CA GLY A 307 -35.82 -31.00 -44.31
C GLY A 307 -37.08 -31.87 -44.40
N GLY A 308 -38.06 -31.58 -43.55
CA GLY A 308 -39.34 -32.27 -43.57
C GLY A 308 -40.31 -31.70 -42.54
N ASP A 309 -41.50 -31.39 -43.01
CA ASP A 309 -42.54 -30.56 -42.43
C ASP A 309 -43.59 -31.38 -41.64
N SER A 310 -44.45 -30.65 -40.91
CA SER A 310 -45.86 -30.92 -40.56
C SER A 310 -46.31 -32.08 -39.65
N GLY A 311 -47.01 -31.71 -38.55
CA GLY A 311 -48.44 -32.01 -38.40
C GLY A 311 -48.92 -33.08 -37.39
N GLY A 312 -49.56 -32.61 -36.29
CA GLY A 312 -50.96 -32.96 -35.99
C GLY A 312 -51.32 -34.02 -34.92
N GLY A 313 -52.05 -33.56 -33.89
CA GLY A 313 -53.10 -34.28 -33.13
C GLY A 313 -52.64 -35.22 -31.98
N ALA A 314 -53.39 -35.53 -30.93
CA ALA A 314 -54.57 -35.02 -30.22
C ALA A 314 -54.92 -36.07 -29.13
N GLY A 315 -55.51 -35.66 -27.99
CA GLY A 315 -56.15 -36.53 -26.98
C GLY A 315 -55.26 -36.81 -25.75
N GLY A 316 -55.69 -36.76 -24.50
CA GLY A 316 -57.02 -36.64 -23.88
C GLY A 316 -56.90 -37.16 -22.43
N GLU A 317 -57.75 -36.64 -21.53
CA GLU A 317 -58.13 -37.18 -20.20
C GLU A 317 -57.08 -37.11 -19.06
N ALA A 318 -57.27 -36.32 -17.99
CA ALA A 318 -58.26 -36.35 -16.90
C ALA A 318 -57.97 -37.39 -15.78
N ASN A 319 -57.40 -36.90 -14.65
CA ASN A 319 -57.61 -37.17 -13.20
C ASN A 319 -57.95 -38.61 -12.67
N PRO A 320 -58.00 -38.91 -11.34
CA PRO A 320 -57.57 -38.18 -10.12
C PRO A 320 -56.88 -39.04 -9.03
N SER A 321 -56.47 -38.36 -7.94
CA SER A 321 -56.55 -38.77 -6.52
C SER A 321 -55.96 -40.10 -6.01
N THR A 322 -55.09 -39.99 -4.99
CA THR A 322 -55.29 -40.69 -3.71
C THR A 322 -54.67 -39.90 -2.56
N SER A 323 -55.53 -39.48 -1.63
CA SER A 323 -55.18 -39.17 -0.25
C SER A 323 -54.72 -40.42 0.48
N ASN A 324 -53.86 -40.26 1.48
CA ASN A 324 -54.09 -40.89 2.79
C ASN A 324 -53.33 -40.15 3.89
N THR A 325 -54.14 -39.57 4.77
CA THR A 325 -53.93 -39.21 6.17
C THR A 325 -53.50 -40.42 7.02
N VAL A 326 -52.80 -40.18 8.13
CA VAL A 326 -53.26 -40.43 9.53
C VAL A 326 -52.06 -40.34 10.50
N ASP A 327 -52.17 -39.36 11.39
CA ASP A 327 -51.93 -39.31 12.85
C ASP A 327 -50.70 -39.99 13.48
N ALA A 328 -49.85 -39.18 14.13
CA ALA A 328 -49.88 -38.89 15.58
C ALA A 328 -48.91 -37.76 15.93
#